data_AF-A0A7V9HZJ7-F1
#
_entry.id   AF-A0A7V9HZJ7-F1
#
_cell.length_a   1.000
_cell.length_b   1.000
_cell.length_c   1.000
_cell.angle_alpha   90.00
_cell.angle_beta   90.00
_cell.angle_gamma   90.00
#
_symmetry.space_group_name_H-M   'P 1'
#
loop_
_entity.id
_entity.type
_entity.pdbx_description
1 polymer ?
#
loop_
_entity_poly.entity_id
_entity_poly.type
_entity_poly.pdbx_seq_one_letter_code
_entity_poly.pdbx_strand_id
1 'polypeptide(L)'
;AEDASYDAVFDFGIIHHVPAWQQAVAEVARVLKPGGRFFFEEVTKQALDRWFYRTFLKHPTKNRFSKDEFIAELERQGIEVKRNAVEWFFGDFIVGVGRRLNSNRSH
;
A
#
# COMPACT_ATOMS: atom_id res chain seq x y z
N ALA A 1 11.56 12.84 5.59
CA ALA A 1 11.34 12.55 7.03
C ALA A 1 12.50 11.72 7.56
N GLU A 2 12.77 11.77 8.86
CA GLU A 2 13.76 10.91 9.53
C GLU A 2 13.34 9.43 9.48
N ASP A 3 14.31 8.52 9.60
CA ASP A 3 14.06 7.08 9.69
C ASP A 3 13.34 6.76 11.01
N ALA A 4 12.40 5.81 10.97
CA ALA A 4 11.70 5.31 12.17
C ALA A 4 11.16 6.43 13.09
N SER A 5 10.62 7.51 12.50
CA SER A 5 10.13 8.66 13.25
C SER A 5 8.65 8.57 13.60
N TYR A 6 7.85 7.78 12.87
CA TYR A 6 6.40 7.73 13.03
C TYR A 6 5.90 6.41 13.60
N ASP A 7 4.93 6.49 14.51
CA ASP A 7 4.21 5.34 15.04
C ASP A 7 3.11 4.85 14.09
N ALA A 8 2.62 5.75 13.22
CA ALA A 8 1.65 5.42 12.19
C ALA A 8 1.82 6.26 10.92
N VAL A 9 1.47 5.68 9.78
CA VAL A 9 1.36 6.34 8.47
C VAL A 9 -0.03 6.02 7.90
N PHE A 10 -0.63 6.99 7.22
CA PHE A 10 -1.94 6.88 6.61
C PHE A 10 -1.83 7.27 5.14
N ASP A 11 -2.34 6.43 4.25
CA ASP A 11 -2.48 6.75 2.84
C ASP A 11 -3.88 6.35 2.36
N PHE A 12 -4.60 7.27 1.71
CA PHE A 12 -5.94 7.01 1.21
C PHE A 12 -6.06 7.50 -0.22
N GLY A 13 -5.98 6.57 -1.16
CA GLY A 13 -6.19 6.80 -2.59
C GLY A 13 -5.06 7.55 -3.27
N ILE A 14 -3.82 7.48 -2.79
CA ILE A 14 -2.71 8.22 -3.40
C ILE A 14 -1.68 7.28 -4.05
N ILE A 15 -1.36 6.13 -3.47
CA ILE A 15 -0.26 5.29 -3.96
C ILE A 15 -0.50 4.81 -5.40
N HIS A 16 -1.74 4.50 -5.79
CA HIS A 16 -2.07 4.08 -7.16
C HIS A 16 -1.84 5.17 -8.23
N HIS A 17 -1.64 6.44 -7.85
CA HIS A 17 -1.22 7.51 -8.76
C HIS A 17 0.30 7.57 -8.98
N VAL A 18 1.09 6.88 -8.15
CA VAL A 18 2.56 6.91 -8.19
C VAL A 18 3.10 5.87 -9.18
N PRO A 19 3.80 6.26 -10.26
CA PRO A 19 4.31 5.30 -11.24
C PRO A 19 5.33 4.30 -10.67
N ALA A 20 6.12 4.73 -9.68
CA ALA A 20 7.08 3.91 -8.95
C ALA A 20 6.58 3.63 -7.52
N TRP A 21 5.33 3.18 -7.40
CA TRP A 21 4.64 2.97 -6.12
C TRP A 21 5.42 2.07 -5.14
N GLN A 22 6.25 1.14 -5.62
CA GLN A 22 7.14 0.34 -4.78
C GLN A 22 8.11 1.20 -3.95
N GLN A 23 8.57 2.33 -4.51
CA GLN A 23 9.40 3.29 -3.77
C GLN A 23 8.59 4.04 -2.71
N ALA A 24 7.31 4.33 -2.97
CA ALA A 24 6.42 4.90 -1.98
C ALA A 24 6.20 3.94 -0.81
N VAL A 25 6.00 2.64 -1.09
CA VAL A 25 5.89 1.61 -0.03
C VAL A 25 7.19 1.46 0.76
N ALA A 26 8.35 1.51 0.09
CA ALA A 26 9.65 1.49 0.76
C ALA A 26 9.83 2.72 1.68
N GLU A 27 9.38 3.90 1.25
CA GLU A 27 9.42 5.12 2.05
C GLU A 27 8.51 5.01 3.28
N VAL A 28 7.29 4.48 3.13
CA VAL A 28 6.39 4.16 4.26
C VAL A 28 7.10 3.24 5.28
N ALA A 29 7.77 2.19 4.80
CA ALA A 29 8.50 1.26 5.66
C ALA A 29 9.71 1.88 6.36
N ARG A 30 10.39 2.84 5.72
CA ARG A 30 11.56 3.55 6.26
C ARG A 30 11.18 4.49 7.39
N VAL A 31 10.10 5.26 7.21
CA VAL A 31 9.69 6.28 8.19
C VAL A 31 8.90 5.70 9.38
N LEU A 32 8.34 4.50 9.22
CA LEU A 32 7.68 3.79 10.31
C LEU A 32 8.68 3.21 11.31
N LYS A 33 8.40 3.42 12.60
CA LYS A 33 9.06 2.72 13.70
C LYS A 33 8.82 1.21 13.60
N PRO A 34 9.75 0.36 14.09
CA PRO A 34 9.47 -1.04 14.39
C PRO A 34 8.18 -1.18 15.22
N GLY A 35 7.23 -1.99 14.75
CA GLY A 35 5.91 -2.16 15.36
C GLY A 35 4.88 -1.07 15.03
N GLY A 36 5.26 -0.02 14.30
CA GLY A 36 4.37 1.01 13.79
C GLY A 36 3.36 0.47 12.77
N ARG A 37 2.32 1.25 12.48
CA ARG A 37 1.20 0.81 11.62
C ARG A 37 1.05 1.65 10.36
N PHE A 38 0.82 0.98 9.25
CA PHE A 38 0.40 1.62 8.01
C PHE A 38 -1.08 1.36 7.78
N PHE A 39 -1.88 2.42 7.68
CA PHE A 39 -3.29 2.34 7.33
C PHE A 39 -3.45 2.77 5.88
N PHE A 40 -4.16 1.97 5.10
CA PHE A 40 -4.31 2.24 3.68
C PHE A 40 -5.73 2.00 3.16
N GLU A 41 -6.08 2.77 2.13
CA GLU A 41 -7.19 2.54 1.21
C GLU A 41 -6.67 2.80 -0.20
N GLU A 42 -6.73 1.81 -1.09
CA GLU A 42 -6.18 1.94 -2.43
C GLU A 42 -7.12 1.38 -3.50
N VAL A 43 -7.04 1.99 -4.68
CA VAL A 43 -7.79 1.56 -5.86
C VAL A 43 -6.98 0.51 -6.60
N THR A 44 -7.57 -0.65 -6.86
CA THR A 44 -6.87 -1.73 -7.54
C THR A 44 -6.82 -1.51 -9.05
N LYS A 45 -5.90 -2.21 -9.72
CA LYS A 45 -5.86 -2.29 -11.18
C LYS A 45 -7.22 -2.67 -11.79
N GLN A 46 -7.97 -3.58 -11.13
CA GLN A 46 -9.26 -4.04 -11.60
C GLN A 46 -10.28 -2.89 -11.72
N ALA A 47 -10.32 -1.99 -10.73
CA ALA A 47 -11.16 -0.80 -10.77
C ALA A 47 -10.71 0.19 -11.86
N LEU A 48 -9.39 0.43 -11.96
CA LEU A 48 -8.82 1.37 -12.94
C LEU A 48 -8.96 0.92 -14.39
N ASP A 49 -9.16 -0.38 -14.62
CA ASP A 49 -9.44 -0.95 -15.93
C ASP A 49 -10.94 -0.82 -16.29
N ARG A 50 -11.84 -0.57 -15.32
CA ARG A 50 -13.26 -0.25 -15.56
C ARG A 50 -13.42 1.21 -16.02
N TRP A 51 -14.27 1.39 -17.03
CA TRP A 51 -14.43 2.61 -17.85
C TRP A 51 -14.67 3.92 -17.07
N PHE A 52 -15.20 3.87 -15.85
CA PHE A 52 -15.58 5.06 -15.08
C PHE A 52 -14.38 5.88 -14.55
N TYR A 53 -13.22 5.25 -14.29
CA TYR A 53 -12.02 5.93 -13.74
C TYR A 53 -11.08 6.50 -14.82
N ARG A 54 -11.17 6.02 -16.07
CA ARG A 54 -10.36 6.54 -17.18
C ARG A 54 -10.67 8.00 -17.53
N THR A 55 -11.84 8.50 -17.13
CA THR A 55 -12.41 9.77 -17.63
C THR A 55 -12.12 10.96 -16.71
N PHE A 56 -11.77 10.76 -15.44
CA PHE A 56 -11.73 11.86 -14.47
C PHE A 56 -10.33 12.34 -14.04
N LEU A 57 -9.25 11.55 -14.11
CA LEU A 57 -7.91 12.00 -13.68
C LEU A 57 -6.77 11.36 -14.49
N LYS A 58 -5.60 12.03 -14.55
CA LYS A 58 -4.36 11.46 -15.13
C LYS A 58 -3.90 10.28 -14.27
N HIS A 59 -4.31 9.08 -14.61
CA HIS A 59 -3.82 7.86 -13.97
C HIS A 59 -2.65 7.26 -14.74
N PRO A 60 -1.61 6.74 -14.06
CA PRO A 60 -0.58 5.94 -14.72
C PRO A 60 -1.23 4.78 -15.49
N THR A 61 -0.89 4.66 -16.77
CA THR A 61 -1.35 3.57 -17.63
C THR A 61 -0.45 2.33 -17.53
N LYS A 62 0.67 2.43 -16.79
CA LYS A 62 1.71 1.40 -16.65
C LYS A 62 2.01 1.20 -15.15
N ASN A 63 2.44 -0.01 -14.77
CA ASN A 63 2.82 -0.40 -13.40
C ASN A 63 1.70 -0.24 -12.34
N ARG A 64 0.45 -0.55 -12.70
CA ARG A 64 -0.67 -0.68 -11.74
C ARG A 64 -0.52 -1.98 -10.96
N PHE A 65 -1.08 -2.03 -9.74
CA PHE A 65 -1.05 -3.21 -8.89
C PHE A 65 -2.44 -3.81 -8.66
N SER A 66 -2.52 -5.13 -8.59
CA SER A 66 -3.59 -5.85 -7.92
C SER A 66 -3.45 -5.74 -6.39
N LYS A 67 -4.46 -6.19 -5.65
CA LYS A 67 -4.36 -6.38 -4.20
C LYS A 67 -3.15 -7.21 -3.82
N ASP A 68 -2.97 -8.36 -4.48
CA ASP A 68 -1.95 -9.34 -4.10
C ASP A 68 -0.55 -8.78 -4.37
N GLU A 69 -0.38 -8.03 -5.45
CA GLU A 69 0.88 -7.33 -5.76
C GLU A 69 1.19 -6.25 -4.71
N PHE A 70 0.18 -5.48 -4.29
CA PHE A 70 0.34 -4.45 -3.26
C PHE A 70 0.68 -5.04 -1.89
N ILE A 71 -0.03 -6.10 -1.47
CA ILE A 71 0.25 -6.80 -0.21
C ILE A 71 1.64 -7.44 -0.26
N ALA A 72 2.02 -8.09 -1.37
CA ALA A 72 3.33 -8.70 -1.51
C ALA A 72 4.47 -7.67 -1.45
N GLU A 73 4.27 -6.47 -2.00
CA GLU A 73 5.22 -5.37 -1.84
C GLU A 73 5.35 -4.93 -0.38
N LEU A 74 4.21 -4.71 0.31
CA LEU A 74 4.22 -4.35 1.73
C LEU A 74 5.00 -5.38 2.54
N GLU A 75 4.74 -6.66 2.33
CA GLU A 75 5.42 -7.75 3.02
C GLU A 75 6.91 -7.81 2.68
N ARG A 76 7.29 -7.57 1.42
CA ARG A 76 8.70 -7.47 1.01
C ARG A 76 9.44 -6.33 1.70
N GLN A 77 8.77 -5.21 1.95
CA GLN A 77 9.31 -4.09 2.72
C GLN A 77 9.21 -4.29 4.24
N GLY A 78 8.75 -5.48 4.68
CA GLY A 78 8.61 -5.85 6.08
C GLY A 78 7.46 -5.14 6.78
N ILE A 79 6.38 -4.86 6.06
CA ILE A 79 5.07 -4.45 6.59
C ILE A 79 4.13 -5.64 6.44
N GLU A 80 3.82 -6.28 7.57
CA GLU A 80 2.98 -7.47 7.62
C GLU A 80 1.49 -7.08 7.65
N VAL A 81 0.71 -7.55 6.68
CA VAL A 81 -0.75 -7.28 6.60
C VAL A 81 -1.58 -8.44 7.13
N LYS A 82 -1.18 -9.70 6.87
CA LYS A 82 -1.94 -10.91 7.27
C LYS A 82 -3.41 -10.81 6.85
N ARG A 83 -4.35 -10.96 7.80
CA ARG A 83 -5.81 -10.92 7.59
C ARG A 83 -6.40 -9.53 7.86
N ASN A 84 -5.58 -8.50 7.97
CA ASN A 84 -6.01 -7.14 8.29
C ASN A 84 -6.29 -6.29 7.04
N ALA A 85 -6.66 -6.93 5.92
CA ALA A 85 -7.09 -6.24 4.71
C ALA A 85 -8.38 -6.87 4.19
N VAL A 86 -9.27 -6.01 3.70
CA VAL A 86 -10.54 -6.38 3.09
C VAL A 86 -10.65 -5.73 1.71
N GLU A 87 -11.37 -6.40 0.82
CA GLU A 87 -11.71 -5.88 -0.50
C GLU A 87 -13.13 -5.35 -0.50
N TRP A 88 -13.32 -4.16 -1.05
CA TRP A 88 -14.63 -3.56 -1.25
C TRP A 88 -14.97 -3.47 -2.73
N PHE A 89 -16.27 -3.41 -3.02
CA PHE A 89 -16.81 -3.26 -4.39
C PHE A 89 -16.23 -4.27 -5.39
N PHE A 90 -16.41 -5.57 -5.12
CA PHE A 90 -15.95 -6.65 -6.01
C PHE A 90 -14.44 -6.62 -6.35
N GLY A 91 -13.59 -6.16 -5.41
CA GLY A 91 -12.14 -6.09 -5.59
C GLY A 91 -11.65 -4.74 -6.12
N ASP A 92 -12.53 -3.76 -6.27
CA ASP A 92 -12.16 -2.45 -6.80
C ASP A 92 -11.30 -1.63 -5.82
N PHE A 93 -11.49 -1.85 -4.52
CA PHE A 93 -10.71 -1.21 -3.47
C PHE A 93 -10.13 -2.23 -2.51
N ILE A 94 -8.95 -1.92 -1.98
CA ILE A 94 -8.35 -2.62 -0.85
C ILE A 94 -8.22 -1.65 0.33
N VAL A 95 -8.73 -2.06 1.50
CA VAL A 95 -8.61 -1.29 2.74
C VAL A 95 -7.97 -2.17 3.79
N GLY A 96 -6.99 -1.65 4.51
CA GLY A 96 -6.33 -2.47 5.52
C GLY A 96 -5.32 -1.77 6.41
N VAL A 97 -4.71 -2.59 7.27
CA VAL A 97 -3.67 -2.18 8.20
C VAL A 97 -2.49 -3.13 8.11
N GLY A 98 -1.31 -2.59 7.80
CA GLY A 98 -0.03 -3.26 7.89
C GLY A 98 0.70 -2.93 9.18
N ARG A 99 1.46 -3.88 9.73
CA ARG A 99 2.35 -3.66 10.88
C ARG A 99 3.82 -3.79 10.46
N ARG A 100 4.61 -2.75 10.72
CA ARG A 100 6.06 -2.79 10.49
C ARG A 100 6.70 -3.83 11.40
N LEU A 101 7.41 -4.79 10.81
CA LEU A 101 8.13 -5.82 11.55
C LEU A 101 9.35 -5.22 12.27
N ASN A 102 9.70 -5.80 13.41
CA ASN A 102 10.94 -5.45 14.08
C ASN A 102 12.11 -6.04 13.30
N SER A 103 13.19 -5.28 13.13
CA SER A 103 14.39 -5.66 12.40
C SER A 103 15.13 -6.91 12.96
N ASN A 104 14.67 -7.46 14.09
CA ASN A 104 15.18 -8.69 14.68
C ASN A 104 14.04 -9.71 14.89
N ARG A 105 13.86 -10.60 13.92
CA ARG A 105 13.44 -12.00 14.17
C ARG A 105 14.17 -12.91 13.18
N SER A 106 15.46 -13.08 13.44
CA SER A 106 16.17 -14.30 13.05
C SER A 106 15.85 -15.34 14.13
N HIS A 107 14.93 -16.25 13.83
CA HIS A 107 14.80 -17.52 14.54
C HIS A 107 14.75 -18.62 13.50
#